data_AF-A0A956DCA2-F1
#
_entry.id   AF-A0A956DCA2-F1
#
_cell.length_a   1.000
_cell.length_b   1.000
_cell.length_c   1.000
_cell.angle_alpha   90.00
_cell.angle_beta   90.00
_cell.angle_gamma   90.00
#
_symmetry.space_group_name_H-M   'P 1'
#
loop_
_entity.id
_entity.type
_entity.pdbx_description
1 polymer ?
#
loop_
_entity_poly.entity_id
_entity_poly.type
_entity_poly.pdbx_seq_one_letter_code
_entity_poly.pdbx_strand_id
1 'polypeptide(L)'
;RPYFTPEMFHREEHIPKMQGQDLMKTAVIELSRTVRSVCEAHGVTLDDVDWFLAHQANDRINGAVRQALGVPEAKVPSNIARFGNTSAATIGILLDELRRDGKVREGQLACMFALGSGLHWGACLIRL
;
A
#
# COMPACT_ATOMS: atom_id res chain seq x y z
N ARG A 1 -12.11 -17.46 20.65
CA ARG A 1 -13.43 -16.81 20.45
C ARG A 1 -13.84 -17.11 19.02
N PRO A 2 -14.92 -17.86 18.74
CA PRO A 2 -15.33 -18.04 17.36
C PRO A 2 -15.67 -16.66 16.80
N TYR A 3 -14.98 -16.25 15.74
CA TYR A 3 -15.16 -14.95 15.08
C TYR A 3 -16.44 -14.89 14.23
N PHE A 4 -17.30 -15.92 14.32
CA PHE A 4 -18.52 -16.06 13.55
C PHE A 4 -19.60 -16.80 14.35
N THR A 5 -20.84 -16.32 14.28
CA THR A 5 -22.05 -17.02 14.76
C THR A 5 -22.96 -17.39 13.58
N PRO A 6 -23.88 -18.36 13.73
CA PRO A 6 -24.89 -18.65 12.71
C PRO A 6 -25.71 -17.42 12.30
N GLU A 7 -26.03 -16.53 13.25
CA GLU A 7 -26.77 -15.30 12.98
C GLU A 7 -25.98 -14.35 12.06
N MET A 8 -24.65 -14.26 12.25
CA MET A 8 -23.77 -13.47 11.37
C MET A 8 -23.77 -14.03 9.94
N PHE A 9 -23.94 -15.35 9.77
CA PHE A 9 -24.07 -15.96 8.45
C PHE A 9 -25.40 -15.58 7.79
N HIS A 10 -26.52 -15.68 8.51
CA HIS A 10 -27.84 -15.27 8.03
C HIS A 10 -27.92 -13.78 7.68
N ARG A 11 -27.10 -12.94 8.31
CA ARG A 11 -26.99 -11.49 8.02
C ARG A 11 -25.94 -11.15 6.97
N GLU A 12 -25.29 -12.16 6.38
CA GLU A 12 -24.22 -12.01 5.39
C GLU A 12 -23.04 -11.14 5.87
N GLU A 13 -22.77 -11.12 7.18
CA GLU A 13 -21.67 -10.32 7.75
C GLU A 13 -20.28 -10.86 7.37
N HIS A 14 -20.22 -12.04 6.75
CA HIS A 14 -18.99 -12.64 6.22
C HIS A 14 -18.62 -12.10 4.84
N ILE A 15 -19.54 -11.39 4.18
CA ILE A 15 -19.33 -10.83 2.86
C ILE A 15 -18.79 -9.41 3.02
N PRO A 16 -17.56 -9.10 2.56
CA PRO A 16 -17.02 -7.76 2.63
C PRO A 16 -17.89 -6.78 1.84
N LYS A 17 -18.27 -5.67 2.48
CA LYS A 17 -19.00 -4.56 1.84
C LYS A 17 -18.07 -3.35 1.76
N MET A 18 -17.95 -2.73 0.58
CA MET A 18 -17.04 -1.60 0.35
C MET A 18 -17.75 -0.43 -0.33
N GLN A 19 -17.65 0.77 0.25
CA GLN A 19 -18.06 2.04 -0.38
C GLN A 19 -16.83 2.71 -1.00
N GLY A 20 -16.58 2.47 -2.29
CA GLY A 20 -15.27 2.77 -2.91
C GLY A 20 -15.01 4.24 -3.27
N GLN A 21 -16.03 5.05 -3.55
CA GLN A 21 -15.82 6.41 -4.08
C GLN A 21 -15.24 7.37 -3.03
N ASP A 22 -15.82 7.41 -1.83
CA ASP A 22 -15.34 8.27 -0.75
C ASP A 22 -13.96 7.83 -0.24
N LEU A 23 -13.70 6.51 -0.29
CA LEU A 23 -12.42 5.93 0.10
C LEU A 23 -11.26 6.42 -0.79
N MET A 24 -11.49 6.60 -2.09
CA MET A 24 -10.44 6.97 -3.04
C MET A 24 -9.83 8.34 -2.71
N LYS A 25 -10.66 9.35 -2.46
CA LYS A 25 -10.17 10.73 -2.18
C LYS A 25 -9.37 10.77 -0.90
N THR A 26 -9.90 10.18 0.17
CA THR A 26 -9.24 10.11 1.47
C THR A 26 -7.93 9.34 1.37
N ALA A 27 -7.92 8.20 0.67
CA ALA A 27 -6.70 7.41 0.48
C ALA A 27 -5.58 8.21 -0.19
N VAL A 28 -5.89 8.95 -1.26
CA VAL A 28 -4.87 9.72 -1.98
C VAL A 28 -4.29 10.83 -1.10
N ILE A 29 -5.14 11.56 -0.38
CA ILE A 29 -4.71 12.66 0.50
C ILE A 29 -3.87 12.11 1.66
N GLU A 30 -4.39 11.13 2.39
CA GLU A 30 -3.77 10.65 3.62
C GLU A 30 -2.49 9.86 3.34
N LEU A 31 -2.45 8.98 2.33
CA LEU A 31 -1.24 8.23 2.00
C LEU A 31 -0.12 9.16 1.52
N SER A 32 -0.44 10.14 0.66
CA SER A 32 0.56 11.09 0.18
C SER A 32 1.13 11.92 1.33
N ARG A 33 0.26 12.37 2.26
CA ARG A 33 0.66 13.09 3.47
C ARG A 33 1.54 12.23 4.37
N THR A 34 1.15 10.99 4.63
CA THR A 34 1.88 10.06 5.51
C THR A 34 3.25 9.70 4.94
N VAL A 35 3.35 9.46 3.63
CA VAL A 35 4.65 9.22 2.97
C VAL A 35 5.57 10.43 3.10
N ARG A 36 5.07 11.66 2.87
CA ARG A 36 5.87 12.88 3.07
C ARG A 36 6.29 13.04 4.53
N SER A 37 5.39 12.81 5.47
CA SER A 37 5.64 12.95 6.90
C SER A 37 6.71 11.98 7.40
N VAL A 38 6.72 10.72 6.96
CA VAL A 38 7.76 9.76 7.37
C VAL A 38 9.11 10.10 6.75
N CYS A 39 9.14 10.62 5.51
CA CYS A 39 10.38 11.09 4.88
C CYS A 39 10.96 12.30 5.63
N GLU A 40 10.13 13.29 5.93
CA GLU A 40 10.49 14.48 6.70
C GLU A 40 11.02 14.12 8.10
N ALA A 41 10.33 13.22 8.81
CA ALA A 41 10.73 12.78 10.15
C ALA A 41 12.11 12.10 10.19
N HIS A 42 12.57 11.56 9.05
CA HIS A 42 13.86 10.90 8.91
C HIS A 42 14.88 11.70 8.09
N GLY A 43 14.55 12.94 7.71
CA GLY A 43 15.46 13.83 6.99
C GLY A 43 15.84 13.34 5.59
N VAL A 44 14.97 12.57 4.94
CA VAL A 44 15.16 12.09 3.56
C VAL A 44 14.16 12.76 2.62
N THR A 45 14.55 12.90 1.36
CA THR A 45 13.66 13.36 0.29
C THR A 45 12.98 12.17 -0.40
N LEU A 46 11.93 12.45 -1.19
CA LEU A 46 11.30 11.41 -2.00
C LEU A 46 12.26 10.84 -3.07
N ASP A 47 13.29 11.60 -3.46
CA ASP A 47 14.28 11.16 -4.44
C ASP A 47 15.27 10.16 -3.86
N ASP A 48 15.54 10.24 -2.55
CA ASP A 48 16.40 9.29 -1.81
C ASP A 48 15.76 7.91 -1.64
N VAL A 49 14.44 7.79 -1.86
CA VAL A 49 13.73 6.51 -1.79
C VAL A 49 13.87 5.78 -3.12
N ASP A 50 14.43 4.56 -3.07
CA ASP A 50 14.59 3.70 -4.24
C ASP A 50 13.26 3.07 -4.67
N TRP A 51 12.47 2.62 -3.69
CA TRP A 51 11.23 1.86 -3.93
C TRP A 51 10.06 2.34 -3.09
N PHE A 52 8.92 2.58 -3.73
CA PHE A 52 7.65 2.91 -3.10
C PHE A 52 6.71 1.70 -3.20
N LEU A 53 6.68 0.88 -2.15
CA LEU A 53 5.95 -0.38 -2.11
C LEU A 53 4.55 -0.15 -1.53
N ALA A 54 3.59 0.03 -2.42
CA ALA A 54 2.21 0.32 -2.07
C ALA A 54 1.39 -0.95 -1.75
N HIS A 55 0.42 -0.83 -0.85
CA HIS A 55 -0.70 -1.79 -0.79
C HIS A 55 -1.40 -1.86 -2.16
N GLN A 56 -1.54 -3.05 -2.75
CA GLN A 56 -2.19 -3.27 -4.03
C GLN A 56 -3.73 -3.29 -3.89
N ALA A 57 -4.32 -2.17 -3.47
CA ALA A 57 -5.78 -2.03 -3.39
C ALA A 57 -6.43 -1.98 -4.77
N ASN A 58 -5.93 -1.06 -5.60
CA ASN A 58 -6.22 -0.91 -7.03
C ASN A 58 -5.16 0.01 -7.64
N ASP A 59 -4.88 -0.16 -8.95
CA ASP A 59 -3.89 0.66 -9.64
C ASP A 59 -4.26 2.15 -9.71
N ARG A 60 -5.57 2.50 -9.67
CA ARG A 60 -6.02 3.89 -9.72
C ARG A 60 -5.60 4.69 -8.47
N ILE A 61 -5.71 4.09 -7.28
CA ILE A 61 -5.27 4.70 -6.02
C ILE A 61 -3.75 4.84 -6.04
N ASN A 62 -3.03 3.76 -6.37
CA ASN A 62 -1.56 3.78 -6.39
C ASN A 62 -1.01 4.79 -7.40
N GLY A 63 -1.61 4.86 -8.59
CA GLY A 63 -1.28 5.87 -9.60
C GLY A 63 -1.58 7.30 -9.15
N ALA A 64 -2.71 7.54 -8.48
CA ALA A 64 -3.06 8.86 -7.96
C ALA A 64 -2.14 9.30 -6.81
N VAL A 65 -1.79 8.41 -5.88
CA VAL A 65 -0.81 8.66 -4.81
C VAL A 65 0.56 8.96 -5.43
N ARG A 66 1.00 8.16 -6.41
CA ARG A 66 2.25 8.42 -7.15
C ARG A 66 2.28 9.82 -7.75
N GLN A 67 1.22 10.21 -8.46
CA GLN A 67 1.11 11.54 -9.07
C GLN A 67 1.13 12.65 -8.02
N ALA A 68 0.40 12.48 -6.91
CA ALA A 68 0.38 13.43 -5.81
C ALA A 68 1.74 13.54 -5.08
N LEU A 69 2.54 12.47 -5.08
CA LEU A 69 3.91 12.47 -4.56
C LEU A 69 4.92 13.07 -5.55
N GLY A 70 4.62 13.05 -6.86
CA GLY A 70 5.52 13.51 -7.91
C GLY A 70 6.64 12.52 -8.24
N VAL A 71 6.47 11.23 -7.90
CA VAL A 71 7.54 10.23 -8.06
C VAL A 71 7.43 9.47 -9.38
N PRO A 72 8.56 9.01 -9.96
CA PRO A 72 8.58 8.24 -11.20
C PRO A 72 7.80 6.93 -11.07
N GLU A 73 7.10 6.54 -12.14
CA GLU A 73 6.39 5.25 -12.23
C GLU A 73 7.30 4.06 -12.01
N ALA A 74 8.54 4.11 -12.49
CA ALA A 74 9.53 3.07 -12.29
C ALA A 74 9.86 2.77 -10.82
N LYS A 75 9.64 3.72 -9.90
CA LYS A 75 9.86 3.53 -8.46
C LYS A 75 8.62 2.98 -7.72
N VAL A 76 7.45 2.86 -8.37
CA VAL A 76 6.20 2.36 -7.79
C VAL A 76 5.75 1.09 -8.51
N PRO A 77 6.41 -0.06 -8.28
CA PRO A 77 6.06 -1.30 -8.95
C PRO A 77 4.65 -1.79 -8.55
N SER A 78 3.98 -2.49 -9.47
CA SER A 78 2.66 -3.09 -9.26
C SER A 78 2.67 -4.53 -9.78
N ASN A 79 2.03 -5.42 -9.03
CA ASN A 79 1.74 -6.80 -9.44
C ASN A 79 0.24 -7.13 -9.33
N ILE A 80 -0.60 -6.10 -9.15
CA ILE A 80 -2.03 -6.27 -8.94
C ILE A 80 -2.74 -6.93 -10.13
N ALA A 81 -2.24 -6.70 -11.36
CA ALA A 81 -2.79 -7.34 -12.55
C ALA A 81 -2.65 -8.88 -12.52
N ARG A 82 -1.71 -9.41 -11.74
CA ARG A 82 -1.46 -10.85 -11.59
C ARG A 82 -2.11 -11.43 -10.33
N PHE A 83 -2.09 -10.72 -9.21
CA PHE A 83 -2.54 -11.26 -7.91
C PHE A 83 -3.81 -10.63 -7.35
N GLY A 84 -4.29 -9.53 -7.92
CA GLY A 84 -5.36 -8.73 -7.33
C GLY A 84 -4.97 -8.16 -5.96
N ASN A 85 -5.99 -7.77 -5.19
CA ASN A 85 -5.82 -7.31 -3.82
C ASN A 85 -5.73 -8.50 -2.86
N THR A 86 -4.53 -8.77 -2.33
CA THR A 86 -4.25 -9.84 -1.37
C THR A 86 -4.24 -9.36 0.09
N SER A 87 -4.91 -8.23 0.38
CA SER A 87 -5.02 -7.63 1.71
C SER A 87 -3.63 -7.39 2.33
N ALA A 88 -3.40 -7.84 3.55
CA ALA A 88 -2.15 -7.67 4.29
C ALA A 88 -0.93 -8.30 3.61
N ALA A 89 -1.11 -9.32 2.76
CA ALA A 89 0.01 -10.02 2.13
C ALA A 89 0.67 -9.24 0.98
N THR A 90 0.00 -8.21 0.48
CA THR A 90 0.30 -7.65 -0.84
C THR A 90 1.68 -7.02 -0.97
N ILE A 91 2.14 -6.29 0.07
CA ILE A 91 3.46 -5.66 0.08
C ILE A 91 4.56 -6.73 0.18
N GLY A 92 4.32 -7.78 0.98
CA GLY A 92 5.25 -8.89 1.12
C GLY A 92 5.42 -9.69 -0.17
N ILE A 93 4.32 -9.99 -0.87
CA ILE A 93 4.36 -10.66 -2.17
C ILE A 93 5.14 -9.81 -3.19
N LEU A 94 4.82 -8.51 -3.29
CA LEU A 94 5.51 -7.61 -4.21
C LEU A 94 7.02 -7.52 -3.91
N LEU A 95 7.39 -7.38 -2.63
CA LEU A 95 8.79 -7.33 -2.22
C LEU A 95 9.55 -8.63 -2.54
N ASP A 96 8.95 -9.79 -2.29
CA ASP A 96 9.54 -11.10 -2.60
C ASP A 96 9.80 -11.24 -4.11
N GLU A 97 8.83 -10.87 -4.95
CA GLU A 97 9.01 -10.89 -6.41
C GLU A 97 10.14 -9.98 -6.87
N LEU A 98 10.21 -8.74 -6.36
CA LEU A 98 11.25 -7.78 -6.73
C LEU A 98 12.65 -8.22 -6.27
N ARG A 99 12.76 -8.92 -5.13
CA ARG A 99 14.01 -9.51 -4.67
C ARG A 99 14.44 -10.68 -5.56
N ARG A 100 13.52 -11.58 -5.92
CA ARG A 100 13.80 -12.71 -6.83
C ARG A 100 14.20 -12.23 -8.24
N ASP A 101 13.62 -11.13 -8.69
CA ASP A 101 13.95 -10.46 -9.95
C ASP A 101 15.30 -9.68 -9.89
N GLY A 102 15.95 -9.57 -8.73
CA GLY A 102 17.21 -8.83 -8.56
C GLY A 102 17.09 -7.30 -8.68
N LYS A 103 15.86 -6.77 -8.71
CA LYS A 103 15.56 -5.33 -8.78
C LYS A 103 15.79 -4.66 -7.42
N VAL A 104 15.23 -5.26 -6.37
CA VAL A 104 15.43 -4.85 -4.99
C VAL A 104 16.69 -5.52 -4.43
N ARG A 105 17.57 -4.72 -3.82
CA ARG A 105 18.89 -5.13 -3.31
C ARG A 105 19.11 -4.59 -1.90
N GLU A 106 20.00 -5.25 -1.17
CA GLU A 106 20.44 -4.80 0.16
C GLU A 106 20.99 -3.37 0.11
N GLY A 107 20.70 -2.59 1.16
CA GLY A 107 21.12 -1.20 1.34
C GLY A 107 20.15 -0.17 0.73
N GLN A 108 19.27 -0.58 -0.19
CA GLN A 108 18.28 0.31 -0.81
C GLN A 108 17.24 0.79 0.19
N LEU A 109 16.79 2.02 0.03
CA LEU A 109 15.75 2.61 0.88
C LEU A 109 14.37 2.40 0.24
N ALA A 110 13.50 1.68 0.95
CA ALA A 110 12.12 1.49 0.54
C ALA A 110 11.16 2.24 1.47
N CYS A 111 10.15 2.89 0.88
CA CYS A 111 8.97 3.36 1.58
C CYS A 111 7.81 2.39 1.33
N MET A 112 7.34 1.73 2.38
CA MET A 112 6.14 0.89 2.30
C MET A 112 4.95 1.69 2.82
N PHE A 113 3.82 1.67 2.13
CA PHE A 113 2.62 2.35 2.58
C PHE A 113 1.34 1.59 2.25
N ALA A 114 0.37 1.67 3.15
CA ALA A 114 -0.86 0.89 3.07
C ALA A 114 -2.07 1.63 3.62
N LEU A 115 -3.24 1.22 3.15
CA LEU A 115 -4.58 1.62 3.56
C LEU A 115 -5.37 0.33 3.81
N GLY A 116 -6.19 0.28 4.87
CA GLY A 116 -7.01 -0.88 5.19
C GLY A 116 -8.36 -0.55 5.85
N SER A 117 -9.15 -1.60 6.10
CA SER A 117 -10.46 -1.54 6.77
C SER A 117 -10.36 -0.94 8.18
N GLY A 118 -11.39 -0.22 8.61
CA GLY A 118 -11.34 0.63 9.82
C GLY A 118 -10.83 2.05 9.54
N LEU A 119 -10.55 2.34 8.26
CA LEU A 119 -9.85 3.52 7.75
C LEU A 119 -8.53 3.75 8.51
N HIS A 120 -7.67 2.74 8.45
CA HIS A 120 -6.30 2.83 8.92
C HIS A 120 -5.38 2.98 7.74
N TRP A 121 -4.36 3.82 7.90
CA TRP A 121 -3.29 3.98 6.92
C TRP A 121 -1.98 4.18 7.64
N GLY A 122 -0.89 3.93 6.93
CA GLY A 122 0.45 4.07 7.49
C GLY A 122 1.51 4.00 6.40
N ALA A 123 2.68 4.54 6.72
CA ALA A 123 3.88 4.34 5.93
C ALA A 123 5.06 4.08 6.87
N CYS A 124 6.05 3.34 6.37
CA CYS A 124 7.33 3.18 7.03
C CYS A 124 8.47 3.28 6.01
N LEU A 125 9.62 3.75 6.49
CA LEU A 125 10.88 3.68 5.76
C LEU A 125 11.67 2.48 6.28
N ILE A 126 12.18 1.68 5.36
CA ILE A 126 12.98 0.50 5.66
C ILE A 126 14.20 0.52 4.75
N ARG A 127 15.38 0.39 5.35
CA ARG A 127 16.59 0.04 4.62
C ARG A 127 16.59 -1.48 4.45
N LEU A 128 16.46 -1.92 3.20
CA LEU A 128 16.29 -3.31 2.80
C LEU A 128 17.60 -4.09 2.82
#